data_AF-A0A7V7MU37-F1
#
_entry.id   AF-A0A7V7MU37-F1
#
_cell.length_a   1.000
_cell.length_b   1.000
_cell.length_c   1.000
_cell.angle_alpha   90.00
_cell.angle_beta   90.00
_cell.angle_gamma   90.00
#
_symmetry.space_group_name_H-M   'P 1'
#
loop_
_entity.id
_entity.type
_entity.pdbx_description
1 polymer ?
#
loop_
_entity_poly.entity_id
_entity_poly.type
_entity_poly.pdbx_seq_one_letter_code
_entity_poly.pdbx_strand_id
1 'polypeptide(L)' 'MFEYDQEIVEELLDSDINFRKLHDLHHQLKDKVREAEIGTLPLDDFTLARLKKEKLHCKDKMAAIIASHRTERA' A
#
# COMPACT_ATOMS: atom_id res chain seq x y z
N MET A 1 -12.79 -7.77 1.38
CA MET A 1 -12.28 -8.17 0.04
C MET A 1 -10.74 -8.22 -0.01
N PHE A 2 -10.06 -8.57 1.09
CA PHE A 2 -8.60 -8.82 1.12
C PHE A 2 -8.26 -9.99 2.04
N GLU A 3 -9.27 -10.72 2.55
CA GLU A 3 -9.08 -11.87 3.43
C GLU A 3 -8.64 -13.14 2.67
N TYR A 4 -8.65 -13.11 1.33
CA TYR A 4 -8.21 -14.23 0.48
C TYR A 4 -6.82 -14.05 -0.11
N ASP A 5 -6.24 -12.85 0.01
CA ASP A 5 -4.97 -12.51 -0.62
C ASP A 5 -3.82 -12.48 0.39
N GLN A 6 -4.05 -12.74 1.69
CA GLN A 6 -2.96 -12.71 2.68
C GLN A 6 -1.83 -13.68 2.34
N GLU A 7 -2.15 -14.89 1.88
CA GLU A 7 -1.15 -15.90 1.48
C GLU A 7 -0.34 -15.44 0.26
N ILE A 8 -1.03 -14.90 -0.77
CA ILE A 8 -0.39 -14.34 -1.96
C ILE A 8 0.44 -13.11 -1.62
N VAL A 9 -0.06 -12.25 -0.72
CA VAL A 9 0.63 -11.06 -0.22
C VAL A 9 1.88 -11.46 0.54
N GLU A 10 1.84 -12.49 1.39
CA GLU A 10 3.02 -13.00 2.10
C GLU A 10 4.06 -13.61 1.15
N GLU A 11 3.63 -14.41 0.17
CA GLU A 11 4.52 -14.92 -0.88
C GLU A 11 5.13 -13.79 -1.71
N LEU A 12 4.35 -12.79 -2.09
CA LEU A 12 4.84 -11.61 -2.82
C LEU A 12 5.76 -10.74 -1.95
N LEU A 13 5.55 -10.68 -0.64
CA LEU A 13 6.43 -9.96 0.29
C LEU A 13 7.79 -10.65 0.46
N ASP A 14 7.84 -11.97 0.29
CA ASP A 14 9.07 -12.76 0.35
C ASP A 14 9.79 -12.81 -1.01
N SER A 15 9.02 -13.04 -2.09
CA SER A 15 9.52 -13.25 -3.44
C SER A 15 9.73 -11.94 -4.23
N ASP A 16 8.92 -10.90 -3.99
CA ASP A 16 8.95 -9.64 -4.73
C ASP A 16 9.33 -8.43 -3.86
N ILE A 17 10.55 -7.94 -4.08
CA ILE A 17 11.12 -6.78 -3.37
C ILE A 17 10.34 -5.48 -3.67
N ASN A 18 9.72 -5.36 -4.85
CA ASN A 18 8.93 -4.18 -5.19
C ASN A 18 7.63 -4.16 -4.39
N PHE A 19 6.99 -5.31 -4.22
CA PHE A 19 5.81 -5.47 -3.39
C PHE A 19 6.12 -5.14 -1.92
N ARG A 20 7.25 -5.63 -1.39
CA ARG A 20 7.77 -5.27 -0.05
C ARG A 20 7.90 -3.75 0.13
N LYS A 21 8.52 -3.07 -0.83
CA LYS A 21 8.69 -1.61 -0.78
C LYS A 21 7.36 -0.87 -0.86
N LEU A 22 6.42 -1.34 -1.69
CA LEU A 22 5.08 -0.77 -1.79
C LEU A 22 4.29 -0.93 -0.50
N HIS A 23 4.41 -2.08 0.17
CA HIS A 23 3.78 -2.34 1.46
C HIS A 23 4.32 -1.43 2.57
N ASP A 24 5.64 -1.31 2.64
CA ASP A 24 6.29 -0.41 3.58
C ASP A 24 5.91 1.06 3.33
N LEU A 25 5.92 1.52 2.07
CA LEU A 25 5.43 2.83 1.67
C LEU A 25 3.98 3.04 2.07
N HIS A 26 3.09 2.06 1.84
CA HIS A 26 1.70 2.15 2.26
C HIS A 26 1.56 2.33 3.77
N HIS A 27 2.35 1.60 4.56
CA HIS A 27 2.36 1.71 6.00
C HIS A 27 2.85 3.09 6.45
N GLN A 28 3.97 3.57 5.90
CA GLN A 28 4.49 4.91 6.18
C GLN A 28 3.51 6.03 5.80
N LEU A 29 2.84 5.91 4.65
CA LEU A 29 1.83 6.88 4.21
C LEU A 29 0.64 6.89 5.18
N LYS A 30 0.19 5.72 5.63
CA LYS A 30 -0.91 5.59 6.59
C LYS A 30 -0.54 6.16 7.95
N ASP A 31 0.70 5.96 8.39
CA ASP A 31 1.23 6.51 9.63
C ASP A 31 1.29 8.04 9.57
N LYS A 32 1.84 8.60 8.48
CA LYS A 32 1.85 10.06 8.24
C LYS A 32 0.44 10.68 8.21
N VAL A 33 -0.53 10.00 7.58
CA VAL A 33 -1.94 10.46 7.61
C VAL A 33 -2.44 10.47 9.05
N ARG A 34 -2.14 9.42 9.83
CA ARG A 34 -2.58 9.32 11.22
C ARG A 34 -1.93 10.39 12.11
N GLU A 35 -0.64 10.66 11.95
CA GLU A 35 0.07 11.74 12.65
C GLU A 35 -0.53 13.11 12.34
N ALA A 36 -0.92 13.33 11.07
CA ALA A 36 -1.64 14.53 10.64
C ALA A 36 -3.05 14.63 11.24
N GLU A 37 -3.81 13.53 11.26
CA GLU A 37 -5.15 13.50 11.85
C GLU A 37 -5.15 13.72 13.37
N ILE A 38 -4.10 13.28 14.06
CA ILE A 38 -3.92 13.49 15.51
C ILE A 38 -3.50 14.94 15.83
N GLY A 39 -3.14 15.73 14.81
CA GLY A 39 -2.68 17.11 14.99
C GLY A 39 -1.22 17.23 15.45
N THR A 40 -0.47 16.13 15.41
CA THR A 40 0.97 16.10 15.71
C THR A 40 1.78 16.84 14.66
N LEU A 41 1.31 16.82 13.40
CA LEU A 41 1.90 17.56 12.29
C LEU A 41 0.85 18.50 11.69
N PRO A 42 1.15 19.80 11.52
CA PRO A 42 0.34 20.69 10.68
C PRO A 42 0.55 20.27 9.22
N LEU A 43 -0.09 19.18 8.82
CA LEU A 43 -0.04 18.69 7.47
C LEU A 43 -1.02 19.50 6.64
N ASP A 44 -0.51 20.23 5.66
CA ASP A 44 -1.30 20.94 4.66
C ASP A 44 -2.28 19.98 3.98
N ASP A 45 -3.51 20.46 3.68
CA ASP A 45 -4.55 19.73 2.94
C ASP A 45 -4.00 19.11 1.63
N PHE A 46 -3.02 19.80 1.03
CA PHE A 46 -2.29 19.36 -0.15
C PHE A 46 -1.47 18.08 0.07
N THR A 47 -0.85 17.95 1.25
CA THR A 47 -0.11 16.75 1.65
C THR A 47 -1.07 15.61 1.92
N LEU A 48 -2.19 15.87 2.60
CA LEU A 48 -3.24 14.87 2.83
C LEU A 48 -3.81 14.33 1.51
N ALA A 49 -4.04 15.22 0.53
CA ALA A 49 -4.48 14.85 -0.81
C ALA A 49 -3.43 14.02 -1.57
N ARG A 50 -2.13 14.37 -1.44
CA ARG A 50 -1.03 13.55 -1.97
C ARG A 50 -0.97 12.17 -1.32
N LEU A 51 -1.07 12.08 0.00
CA LEU A 51 -1.06 10.81 0.74
C LEU A 51 -2.22 9.92 0.31
N LYS A 52 -3.43 10.48 0.13
CA LYS A 52 -4.59 9.74 -0.41
C LYS A 52 -4.33 9.20 -1.81
N LYS A 53 -3.73 10.00 -2.71
CA LYS A 53 -3.34 9.55 -4.06
C LYS A 53 -2.28 8.47 -4.02
N GLU A 54 -1.25 8.61 -3.20
CA GLU A 54 -0.20 7.59 -3.07
C GLU A 54 -0.74 6.31 -2.45
N LYS A 55 -1.64 6.40 -1.47
CA LYS A 55 -2.34 5.25 -0.90
C LYS A 55 -3.15 4.52 -1.97
N LEU A 56 -3.85 5.25 -2.83
CA LEU A 56 -4.59 4.69 -3.96
C LEU A 56 -3.65 4.02 -4.95
N HIS A 57 -2.55 4.69 -5.32
CA HIS A 57 -1.55 4.17 -6.26
C HIS A 57 -0.85 2.92 -5.75
N CYS A 58 -0.50 2.88 -4.45
CA CYS A 58 0.07 1.70 -3.82
C CYS A 58 -0.92 0.54 -3.84
N LYS A 59 -2.19 0.80 -3.54
CA LYS A 59 -3.25 -0.21 -3.58
C LYS A 59 -3.45 -0.74 -5.02
N ASP A 60 -3.44 0.14 -6.01
CA ASP A 60 -3.61 -0.22 -7.42
C ASP A 60 -2.44 -1.08 -7.92
N LYS A 61 -1.21 -0.68 -7.57
CA LYS A 61 -0.01 -1.48 -7.85
C LYS A 61 -0.03 -2.84 -7.15
N MET A 62 -0.41 -2.90 -5.87
CA MET A 62 -0.54 -4.17 -5.15
C MET A 62 -1.57 -5.06 -5.84
N ALA A 63 -2.73 -4.52 -6.22
CA ALA A 63 -3.76 -5.26 -6.93
C ALA A 63 -3.29 -5.77 -8.30
N ALA A 64 -2.51 -4.96 -9.04
CA ALA A 64 -1.93 -5.37 -10.31
C ALA A 64 -0.90 -6.51 -10.14
N ILE A 65 -0.03 -6.44 -9.13
CA ILE A 65 0.95 -7.50 -8.84
C ILE A 65 0.23 -8.78 -8.42
N ILE A 66 -0.76 -8.69 -7.52
CA ILE A 66 -1.58 -9.84 -7.09
C ILE A 66 -2.31 -10.45 -8.30
N ALA A 67 -2.89 -9.63 -9.18
CA ALA A 67 -3.57 -10.12 -10.38
C ALA A 67 -2.63 -10.82 -11.35
N SER A 68 -1.41 -10.28 -11.55
CA SER A 68 -0.37 -10.91 -12.38
C SER A 68 0.04 -12.25 -11.78
N HIS A 69 0.36 -12.27 -10.48
CA HIS A 69 0.79 -13.48 -9.79
C HIS A 69 -0.30 -14.56 -9.78
N ARG A 70 -1.57 -14.16 -9.60
CA ARG A 70 -2.72 -15.06 -9.71
C ARG A 70 -2.87 -15.63 -11.12
N THR A 71 -2.58 -14.85 -12.16
CA THR A 71 -2.63 -15.30 -13.56
C THR A 71 -1.48 -16.26 -13.87
N GLU A 72 -0.29 -16.03 -13.33
CA GLU A 72 0.86 -16.92 -13.51
C GLU A 72 0.71 -18.28 -12.80
N ARG A 73 -0.14 -18.35 -11.77
CA ARG A 73 -0.46 -19.60 -11.05
C ARG A 73 -1.70 -20.34 -11.55
N ALA A 74 -2.46 -19.77 -12.49
CA ALA A 74 -3.69 -20.36 -13.05
C ALA A 74 -3.42 -21.11 -14.35
#